data_AF-A0A2V5MU20-F1
#
_entry.id   AF-A0A2V5MU20-F1
#
_cell.length_a   1.000
_cell.length_b   1.000
_cell.length_c   1.000
_cell.angle_alpha   90.00
_cell.angle_beta   90.00
_cell.angle_gamma   90.00
#
_symmetry.space_group_name_H-M   'P 1'
#
loop_
_entity.id
_entity.type
_entity.pdbx_description
1 polymer ?
#
loop_
_entity_poly.entity_id
_entity_poly.type
_entity_poly.pdbx_seq_one_letter_code
_entity_poly.pdbx_strand_id
1 'polypeptide(L)'
;MSVQFTGFSPTRELDTFLIWNEAKNLDEFIRGLQYFDFGSLNWAYADVTGNIAYFAGGEMPVREDLQAGSVNGLPPWFIRNGTGGNEWLPAQHPQPGQAGTYEILPFDEMPHVINPPAGWFVNANNDPVGTTLDNNSLNQLRPGGGHLLPQS
;
A
#
# COMPACT_ATOMS: atom_id res chain seq x y z
N MET A 1 -17.26 -16.79 11.47
CA MET A 1 -16.65 -15.57 10.93
C MET A 1 -15.21 -15.53 11.40
N SER A 2 -14.27 -15.32 10.47
CA SER A 2 -12.85 -15.12 10.74
C SER A 2 -12.43 -13.77 10.19
N VAL A 3 -11.30 -13.24 10.67
CA VAL A 3 -10.70 -12.00 10.19
C VAL A 3 -9.25 -12.29 9.85
N GLN A 4 -8.82 -11.84 8.68
CA GLN A 4 -7.42 -11.85 8.26
C GLN A 4 -6.95 -10.40 8.16
N PHE A 5 -5.89 -10.07 8.89
CA PHE A 5 -5.40 -8.71 9.06
C PHE A 5 -3.87 -8.72 9.11
N THR A 6 -3.21 -7.81 8.40
CA THR A 6 -1.74 -7.72 8.32
C THR A 6 -1.11 -7.40 9.68
N GLY A 7 -1.79 -6.65 10.55
CA GLY A 7 -1.33 -6.40 11.92
C GLY A 7 -1.33 -7.63 12.85
N PHE A 8 -1.74 -8.81 12.37
CA PHE A 8 -1.52 -10.08 13.08
C PHE A 8 -0.18 -10.75 12.74
N SER A 9 0.59 -10.18 11.81
CA SER A 9 1.96 -10.59 11.46
C SER A 9 2.98 -9.95 12.43
N PRO A 10 4.24 -10.41 12.45
CA PRO A 10 5.31 -9.80 13.27
C PRO A 10 5.76 -8.46 12.67
N THR A 11 4.92 -7.43 12.81
CA THR A 11 5.10 -6.11 12.19
C THR A 11 6.21 -5.27 12.82
N ARG A 12 6.71 -4.28 12.07
CA ARG A 12 8.01 -3.62 12.31
C ARG A 12 7.90 -2.10 12.30
N GLU A 13 6.78 -1.55 12.76
CA GLU A 13 6.55 -0.10 12.85
C GLU A 13 7.60 0.58 13.74
N LEU A 14 8.11 -0.10 14.78
CA LEU A 14 9.20 0.42 15.60
C LEU A 14 10.48 0.64 14.78
N ASP A 15 10.81 -0.25 13.85
CA ASP A 15 11.96 -0.08 12.96
C ASP A 15 11.77 1.14 12.05
N THR A 16 10.54 1.34 11.53
CA THR A 16 10.18 2.54 10.74
C THR A 16 10.54 3.81 11.50
N PHE A 17 10.04 3.97 12.72
CA PHE A 17 10.23 5.19 13.49
C PHE A 17 11.67 5.36 13.98
N LEU A 18 12.37 4.28 14.33
CA LEU A 18 13.78 4.34 14.70
C LEU A 18 14.65 4.77 13.51
N ILE A 19 14.37 4.27 12.31
CA ILE A 19 15.06 4.71 11.08
C ILE A 19 14.77 6.19 10.81
N TRP A 20 13.52 6.61 10.90
CA TRP A 20 13.14 8.01 10.65
C TRP A 20 13.68 9.00 11.68
N ASN A 21 13.88 8.58 12.93
CA ASN A 21 14.51 9.43 13.95
C ASN A 21 15.92 9.91 13.55
N GLU A 22 16.61 9.17 12.69
CA GLU A 22 17.95 9.53 12.22
C GLU A 22 18.00 10.00 10.76
N ALA A 23 16.90 9.84 10.01
CA ALA A 23 16.84 10.08 8.57
C ALA A 23 17.26 11.51 8.18
N LYS A 24 18.09 11.63 7.14
CA LYS A 24 18.66 12.90 6.65
C LYS A 24 18.16 13.33 5.28
N ASN A 25 17.47 12.45 4.56
CA ASN A 25 17.07 12.66 3.18
C ASN A 25 15.86 11.77 2.84
N LEU A 26 15.28 12.00 1.66
CA LEU A 26 14.12 11.26 1.16
C LEU A 26 14.39 9.76 1.03
N ASP A 27 15.59 9.36 0.61
CA ASP A 27 15.92 7.93 0.43
C ASP A 27 15.92 7.18 1.78
N GLU A 28 16.44 7.79 2.84
CA GLU A 28 16.40 7.24 4.20
C GLU A 28 14.98 7.22 4.77
N PHE A 29 14.15 8.20 4.40
CA PHE A 29 12.73 8.16 4.71
C PHE A 29 12.02 6.99 4.01
N ILE A 30 12.23 6.82 2.70
CA ILE A 30 11.69 5.69 1.93
C ILE A 30 12.17 4.36 2.53
N ARG A 31 13.44 4.27 2.91
CA ARG A 31 13.99 3.08 3.59
C ARG A 31 13.26 2.75 4.88
N GLY A 32 12.94 3.75 5.71
CA GLY A 32 12.15 3.53 6.91
C GLY A 32 10.72 3.09 6.59
N LEU A 33 10.11 3.69 5.55
CA LEU A 33 8.73 3.40 5.16
C LEU A 33 8.52 1.93 4.73
N GLN A 34 9.55 1.27 4.20
CA GLN A 34 9.52 -0.16 3.85
C GLN A 34 9.31 -1.10 5.05
N TYR A 35 9.34 -0.57 6.28
CA TYR A 35 9.10 -1.33 7.52
C TYR A 35 7.75 -0.99 8.16
N PHE A 36 6.91 -0.17 7.50
CA PHE A 36 5.60 0.21 8.02
C PHE A 36 4.56 -0.76 7.48
N ASP A 37 4.26 -1.82 8.24
CA ASP A 37 3.67 -3.04 7.72
C ASP A 37 2.14 -3.09 7.85
N PHE A 38 1.54 -2.39 8.83
CA PHE A 38 0.08 -2.42 9.02
C PHE A 38 -0.58 -1.05 9.15
N GLY A 39 -1.92 -1.06 9.06
CA GLY A 39 -2.76 0.08 9.45
C GLY A 39 -2.96 1.14 8.37
N SER A 40 -2.36 0.97 7.18
CA SER A 40 -2.65 1.76 5.98
C SER A 40 -2.77 3.27 6.24
N LEU A 41 -1.64 3.92 6.53
CA LEU A 41 -1.58 5.36 6.76
C LEU A 41 -1.01 6.10 5.55
N ASN A 42 -1.39 7.37 5.45
CA ASN A 42 -0.81 8.33 4.51
C ASN A 42 0.39 9.02 5.16
N TRP A 43 1.47 9.13 4.40
CA TRP A 43 2.72 9.72 4.86
C TRP A 43 3.11 10.90 3.98
N ALA A 44 3.36 12.04 4.63
CA ALA A 44 3.88 13.23 4.01
C ALA A 44 5.36 13.41 4.38
N TYR A 45 6.18 13.78 3.40
CA TYR A 45 7.60 14.11 3.60
C TYR A 45 7.92 15.48 3.00
N ALA A 46 8.74 16.26 3.71
CA ALA A 46 9.34 17.47 3.20
C ALA A 46 10.73 17.70 3.80
N ASP A 47 11.66 18.28 3.03
CA ASP A 47 13.02 18.57 3.50
C ASP A 47 13.59 19.93 3.06
N VAL A 48 14.77 20.26 3.59
CA VAL A 48 15.47 21.54 3.33
C VAL A 48 16.08 21.65 1.93
N THR A 49 16.15 20.55 1.18
CA THR A 49 16.60 20.53 -0.22
C THR A 49 15.43 20.77 -1.19
N GLY A 50 14.21 20.88 -0.67
CA GLY A 50 13.01 21.19 -1.43
C GLY A 50 12.22 19.96 -1.87
N ASN A 51 12.51 18.76 -1.33
CA ASN A 51 11.68 17.61 -1.62
C ASN A 51 10.30 17.76 -0.96
N ILE A 52 9.24 17.38 -1.69
CA ILE A 52 7.87 17.27 -1.18
C ILE A 52 7.30 15.96 -1.71
N ALA A 53 6.92 15.05 -0.82
CA ALA A 53 6.44 13.73 -1.22
C ALA A 53 5.26 13.23 -0.38
N TYR A 54 4.46 12.39 -1.01
CA TYR A 54 3.36 11.64 -0.42
C TYR A 54 3.57 10.15 -0.71
N PHE A 55 3.26 9.33 0.28
CA PHE A 55 3.23 7.88 0.14
C PHE A 55 2.04 7.29 0.88
N ALA A 56 1.42 6.26 0.32
CA ALA A 56 0.63 5.33 1.09
C ALA A 56 1.54 4.26 1.73
N GLY A 57 1.34 3.96 3.02
CA GLY A 57 2.07 2.92 3.75
C GLY A 57 1.24 1.66 4.00
N GLY A 58 1.86 0.66 4.61
CA GLY A 58 1.24 -0.61 4.97
C GLY A 58 1.40 -1.69 3.90
N GLU A 59 1.40 -2.94 4.35
CA GLU A 59 1.29 -4.10 3.47
C GLU A 59 -0.13 -4.22 2.92
N MET A 60 -0.24 -4.28 1.59
CA MET A 60 -1.50 -4.46 0.88
C MET A 60 -1.51 -5.82 0.17
N PRO A 61 -2.17 -6.84 0.74
CA PRO A 61 -2.13 -8.20 0.19
C PRO A 61 -2.80 -8.31 -1.17
N VAL A 62 -2.14 -9.02 -2.09
CA VAL A 62 -2.68 -9.36 -3.41
C VAL A 62 -3.69 -10.50 -3.27
N ARG A 63 -4.82 -10.38 -3.95
CA ARG A 63 -5.91 -11.37 -3.90
C ARG A 63 -6.04 -12.13 -5.20
N GLU A 64 -6.37 -13.42 -5.11
CA GLU A 64 -6.41 -14.31 -6.28
C GLU A 64 -7.39 -13.87 -7.37
N ASP A 65 -8.61 -13.43 -7.00
CA ASP A 65 -9.64 -13.01 -7.95
C ASP A 65 -9.25 -11.72 -8.65
N LEU A 66 -8.77 -10.74 -7.87
CA LEU A 66 -8.32 -9.46 -8.36
C LEU A 66 -7.09 -9.61 -9.25
N GLN A 67 -6.14 -10.46 -8.86
CA GLN A 67 -4.98 -10.79 -9.68
C GLN A 67 -5.40 -11.46 -10.99
N ALA A 68 -6.46 -12.27 -10.98
CA ALA A 68 -7.07 -12.86 -12.16
C ALA A 68 -7.94 -11.88 -12.98
N GLY A 69 -8.03 -10.60 -12.57
CA GLY A 69 -8.81 -9.58 -13.27
C GLY A 69 -10.32 -9.70 -13.07
N SER A 70 -10.76 -10.33 -11.99
CA SER A 70 -12.17 -10.56 -11.66
C SER A 70 -12.49 -10.15 -10.23
N VAL A 71 -13.77 -10.02 -9.90
CA VAL A 71 -14.22 -9.89 -8.51
C VAL A 71 -15.12 -11.09 -8.23
N ASN A 72 -14.70 -11.96 -7.31
CA ASN A 72 -15.50 -13.12 -6.95
C ASN A 72 -16.39 -12.80 -5.75
N GLY A 73 -17.69 -12.68 -6.00
CA GLY A 73 -18.68 -12.34 -4.98
C GLY A 73 -18.79 -10.83 -4.75
N LEU A 74 -18.84 -10.43 -3.48
CA LEU A 74 -18.96 -9.02 -3.11
C LEU A 74 -17.64 -8.26 -3.33
N PRO A 75 -17.66 -6.93 -3.50
CA PRO A 75 -16.45 -6.13 -3.53
C PRO A 75 -15.54 -6.32 -2.29
N PRO A 76 -14.23 -6.11 -2.43
CA PRO A 76 -13.23 -6.52 -1.44
C PRO A 76 -13.28 -5.79 -0.09
N TRP A 77 -14.00 -4.66 -0.02
CA TRP A 77 -14.27 -3.89 1.21
C TRP A 77 -15.49 -4.39 1.99
N PHE A 78 -16.20 -5.41 1.51
CA PHE A 78 -17.25 -6.11 2.25
C PHE A 78 -16.78 -7.47 2.79
N ILE A 79 -17.54 -8.01 3.74
CA ILE A 79 -17.36 -9.39 4.21
C ILE A 79 -17.61 -10.34 3.05
N ARG A 80 -16.62 -11.18 2.72
CA ARG A 80 -16.68 -12.14 1.62
C ARG A 80 -16.75 -13.58 2.12
N ASN A 81 -17.01 -14.50 1.19
CA ASN A 81 -16.99 -15.92 1.45
C ASN A 81 -15.59 -16.37 1.92
N GLY A 82 -15.55 -17.30 2.87
CA GLY A 82 -14.32 -17.86 3.44
C GLY A 82 -14.02 -19.28 2.97
N THR A 83 -14.64 -19.73 1.88
CA THR A 83 -14.41 -21.07 1.29
C THR A 83 -13.48 -21.04 0.07
N GLY A 84 -12.73 -19.95 -0.14
CA GLY A 84 -11.84 -19.78 -1.30
C GLY A 84 -12.43 -19.00 -2.47
N GLY A 85 -11.56 -18.62 -3.40
CA GLY A 85 -11.87 -17.86 -4.62
C GLY A 85 -11.68 -16.34 -4.49
N ASN A 86 -11.19 -15.85 -3.35
CA ASN A 86 -10.87 -14.45 -3.07
C ASN A 86 -9.78 -14.30 -1.99
N GLU A 87 -8.95 -15.33 -1.83
CA GLU A 87 -7.93 -15.43 -0.78
C GLU A 87 -6.72 -14.53 -1.06
N TRP A 88 -5.95 -14.22 -0.01
CA TRP A 88 -4.63 -13.61 -0.15
C TRP A 88 -3.68 -14.63 -0.77
N LEU A 89 -2.95 -14.23 -1.82
CA LEU A 89 -1.97 -15.11 -2.45
C LEU A 89 -0.79 -15.36 -1.50
N PRO A 90 -0.23 -16.57 -1.44
CA PRO A 90 1.02 -16.81 -0.71
C PRO A 90 2.15 -16.03 -1.36
N ALA A 91 3.12 -15.57 -0.55
CA ALA A 91 4.25 -14.79 -1.05
C ALA A 91 5.07 -15.61 -2.07
N GLN A 92 5.23 -15.06 -3.27
CA GLN A 92 6.13 -15.55 -4.32
C GLN A 92 7.28 -14.57 -4.55
N HIS A 93 7.03 -13.27 -4.35
CA HIS A 93 8.01 -12.19 -4.50
C HIS A 93 8.06 -11.35 -3.22
N PRO A 94 8.70 -11.87 -2.15
CA PRO A 94 8.75 -11.17 -0.87
C PRO A 94 9.44 -9.82 -1.03
N GLN A 95 8.81 -8.76 -0.51
CA GLN A 95 9.37 -7.41 -0.53
C GLN A 95 10.40 -7.22 0.59
N PRO A 96 11.37 -6.29 0.43
CA PRO A 96 12.27 -5.94 1.51
C PRO A 96 11.49 -5.53 2.75
N GLY A 97 11.72 -6.25 3.86
CA GLY A 97 11.05 -5.93 5.10
C GLY A 97 9.60 -6.42 5.24
N GLN A 98 9.12 -7.25 4.33
CA GLN A 98 7.81 -7.83 4.49
C GLN A 98 7.70 -8.65 5.81
N ALA A 99 6.69 -8.32 6.63
CA ALA A 99 6.34 -9.01 7.86
C ALA A 99 5.39 -10.20 7.63
N GLY A 100 4.46 -10.08 6.67
CA GLY A 100 3.49 -11.12 6.34
C GLY A 100 4.05 -12.27 5.48
N THR A 101 3.33 -13.39 5.44
CA THR A 101 3.66 -14.55 4.58
C THR A 101 2.93 -14.55 3.23
N TYR A 102 2.25 -13.46 2.90
CA TYR A 102 1.38 -13.32 1.72
C TYR A 102 2.03 -12.41 0.69
N GLU A 103 1.66 -12.57 -0.58
CA GLU A 103 2.07 -11.63 -1.62
C GLU A 103 1.43 -10.26 -1.31
N ILE A 104 2.24 -9.21 -1.38
CA ILE A 104 1.80 -7.84 -1.19
C ILE A 104 2.09 -7.02 -2.44
N LEU A 105 1.40 -5.89 -2.59
CA LEU A 105 1.76 -4.92 -3.62
C LEU A 105 3.23 -4.48 -3.41
N PRO A 106 4.06 -4.53 -4.46
CA PRO A 106 5.39 -3.93 -4.43
C PRO A 106 5.34 -2.44 -4.07
N PHE A 107 6.40 -1.93 -3.45
CA PHE A 107 6.45 -0.54 -2.98
C PHE A 107 6.23 0.48 -4.11
N ASP A 108 6.73 0.20 -5.32
CA ASP A 108 6.57 1.05 -6.50
C ASP A 108 5.16 1.01 -7.11
N GLU A 109 4.37 -0.03 -6.81
CA GLU A 109 2.95 -0.12 -7.17
C GLU A 109 2.03 0.60 -6.16
N MET A 110 2.54 0.93 -4.97
CA MET A 110 1.78 1.66 -3.96
C MET A 110 1.60 3.13 -4.38
N PRO A 111 0.43 3.75 -4.14
CA PRO A 111 0.20 5.17 -4.44
C PRO A 111 1.24 6.08 -3.78
N HIS A 112 1.98 6.82 -4.60
CA HIS A 112 2.96 7.80 -4.14
C HIS A 112 3.15 8.93 -5.15
N VAL A 113 3.66 10.07 -4.69
CA VAL A 113 4.14 11.15 -5.56
C VAL A 113 5.35 11.82 -4.91
N ILE A 114 6.39 12.03 -5.70
CA ILE A 114 7.62 12.71 -5.27
C ILE A 114 7.79 13.93 -6.17
N ASN A 115 7.98 15.09 -5.54
CA ASN A 115 8.22 16.38 -6.21
C ASN A 115 7.19 16.66 -7.32
N PRO A 116 5.89 16.73 -6.98
CA PRO A 116 4.84 16.95 -7.96
C PRO A 116 5.11 18.25 -8.74
N PRO A 117 4.84 18.32 -10.07
CA PRO A 117 5.08 19.53 -10.86
C PRO A 117 4.37 20.79 -10.33
N ALA A 118 3.27 20.62 -9.61
CA ALA A 118 2.54 21.72 -8.96
C ALA A 118 3.29 22.31 -7.76
N GLY A 119 4.29 21.61 -7.21
CA GLY A 119 5.04 21.99 -6.01
C GLY A 119 4.29 21.75 -4.70
N TRP A 120 3.14 21.07 -4.73
CA TRP A 120 2.33 20.73 -3.55
C TRP A 120 1.44 19.52 -3.83
N PHE A 121 0.95 18.90 -2.75
CA PHE A 121 -0.18 17.97 -2.76
C PHE A 121 -1.09 18.28 -1.55
N VAL A 122 -2.33 17.82 -1.60
CA VAL A 122 -3.27 17.91 -0.47
C VAL A 122 -3.85 16.53 -0.20
N ASN A 123 -3.79 16.11 1.06
CA ASN A 123 -4.43 14.89 1.52
C ASN A 123 -5.29 15.20 2.75
N ALA A 124 -6.58 14.91 2.63
CA ALA A 124 -7.58 14.92 3.69
C ALA A 124 -8.41 13.64 3.61
N ASN A 125 -7.72 12.49 3.59
CA ASN A 125 -8.30 11.17 3.28
C ASN A 125 -8.91 11.06 1.87
N ASN A 126 -8.53 11.96 0.96
CA ASN A 126 -8.79 11.84 -0.47
C ASN A 126 -7.61 11.17 -1.16
N ASP A 127 -7.81 10.68 -2.38
CA ASP A 127 -6.75 10.24 -3.27
C ASP A 127 -5.98 11.44 -3.85
N PRO A 128 -4.71 11.69 -3.43
CA PRO A 128 -3.95 12.85 -3.88
C PRO A 128 -3.20 12.58 -5.19
N VAL A 129 -3.10 11.33 -5.63
CA VAL A 129 -2.39 10.93 -6.85
C VAL A 129 -3.34 10.60 -8.00
N GLY A 130 -4.64 10.53 -7.72
CA GLY A 130 -5.70 10.45 -8.71
C GLY A 130 -5.94 9.05 -9.28
N THR A 131 -5.57 8.00 -8.54
CA THR A 131 -5.85 6.59 -8.90
C THR A 131 -7.34 6.25 -8.99
N THR A 132 -8.25 6.99 -8.33
CA THR A 132 -9.69 6.65 -8.25
C THR A 132 -10.63 7.83 -8.49
N LEU A 133 -10.24 8.79 -9.33
CA LEU A 133 -11.04 10.00 -9.58
C LEU A 133 -12.42 9.72 -10.20
N ASP A 134 -12.61 8.57 -10.84
CA ASP A 134 -13.88 8.13 -11.40
C ASP A 134 -14.78 7.38 -10.41
N ASN A 135 -14.33 7.27 -9.15
CA ASN A 135 -15.00 6.55 -8.07
C ASN A 135 -15.20 5.05 -8.35
N ASN A 136 -14.33 4.45 -9.18
CA ASN A 136 -14.30 3.03 -9.45
C ASN A 136 -12.94 2.44 -9.02
N SER A 137 -12.87 1.87 -7.83
CA SER A 137 -11.63 1.24 -7.32
C SER A 137 -11.32 -0.13 -7.93
N LEU A 138 -12.14 -0.61 -8.88
CA LEU A 138 -12.01 -1.95 -9.50
C LEU A 138 -11.59 -1.90 -10.97
N ASN A 139 -11.29 -0.73 -11.52
CA ASN A 139 -10.83 -0.59 -12.91
C ASN A 139 -9.37 -0.12 -13.02
N GLN A 140 -8.68 0.06 -11.90
CA GLN A 140 -7.25 0.32 -11.88
C GLN A 140 -6.51 -0.99 -12.08
N LEU A 141 -5.55 -0.99 -13.00
CA LEU A 141 -4.77 -2.18 -13.33
C LEU A 141 -3.38 -2.07 -12.72
N ARG A 142 -2.89 -3.18 -12.18
CA ARG A 142 -1.50 -3.30 -11.75
C ARG A 142 -0.58 -3.37 -12.98
N PRO A 143 0.65 -2.83 -12.92
CA PRO A 143 1.65 -3.03 -13.98
C PRO A 143 1.93 -4.52 -14.27
N GLY A 144 1.94 -5.36 -13.22
CA GLY A 144 2.10 -6.82 -13.33
C GLY A 144 0.83 -7.60 -13.76
N GLY A 145 -0.26 -6.90 -14.11
CA GLY A 145 -1.56 -7.49 -14.42
C GLY A 145 -2.44 -7.73 -13.18
N GLY A 146 -3.75 -7.77 -13.39
CA GLY A 146 -4.76 -7.82 -12.33
C GLY A 146 -5.24 -6.44 -11.88
N HIS A 147 -6.25 -6.43 -11.01
CA HIS A 147 -6.84 -5.21 -10.43
C HIS A 147 -5.98 -4.70 -9.27
N LEU A 148 -5.67 -3.41 -9.29
CA LEU A 148 -5.10 -2.68 -8.17
C LEU A 148 -6.24 -2.29 -7.24
N LEU A 149 -6.10 -2.57 -5.93
CA LEU A 149 -6.94 -1.96 -4.91
C LEU A 149 -6.21 -0.75 -4.35
N PRO A 150 -6.45 0.46 -4.86
CA PRO A 150 -5.90 1.65 -4.27
C PRO A 150 -6.41 1.82 -2.83
N GLN A 151 -5.55 2.35 -1.97
CA GLN A 151 -5.93 2.86 -0.66
C GLN A 151 -6.88 4.05 -0.91
N SER A 152 -8.13 3.95 -0.45
CA SER A 152 -9.14 5.03 -0.54
C SER A 152 -9.09 5.93 0.68
#